data_AF-A0A2M6X124-F1
#
_entry.id   AF-A0A2M6X124-F1
#
_cell.length_a   1.000
_cell.length_b   1.000
_cell.length_c   1.000
_cell.angle_alpha   90.00
_cell.angle_beta   90.00
_cell.angle_gamma   90.00
#
_symmetry.space_group_name_H-M   'P 1'
#
loop_
_entity.id
_entity.type
_entity.pdbx_description
1 polymer ?
#
loop_
_entity_poly.entity_id
_entity_poly.type
_entity_poly.pdbx_seq_one_letter_code
_entity_poly.pdbx_strand_id
1 'polypeptide(L)'
;MDHSPAVLRAHCCIFLRRVYLRLVVGSFFLLAGCSNVRLEQASPPSLPRTVSLKVNGYCASETFQLGEIFPVNHSGVLTKTGWLIDTDRDFLPDKIERDMQIADLFGISYLNEDTSGDGYRDIVAYRLGKDINSQSSFRVCDDKYQDTDKDGLFDCEEVVLGTDYQLADTDLDGIPDGLEFRHGLNPLDPSDAISDSNRDGMSNLRALSLGRVIEETVPSWVNEAAVKVSLDTYGSCADVTIDDIPVLPVKNGNLFEVQFYERRYDGVPQVRYVKVLIEKEIEFMSEIIIADPVMNSTYNSSGIQIASE
;
A
#
# COMPACT_ATOMS: atom_id res chain seq x y z
N MET A 1 16.62 66.33 -21.89
CA MET A 1 16.56 65.60 -20.61
C MET A 1 15.10 65.33 -20.36
N ASP A 2 14.66 64.10 -20.58
CA ASP A 2 13.43 63.61 -19.96
C ASP A 2 13.48 62.09 -19.93
N HIS A 3 13.42 61.52 -18.72
CA HIS A 3 13.39 60.09 -18.46
C HIS A 3 12.00 59.76 -17.94
N SER A 4 11.26 58.94 -18.69
CA SER A 4 10.10 58.20 -18.18
C SER A 4 10.32 56.70 -18.44
N PRO A 5 10.20 55.82 -17.43
CA PRO A 5 10.43 54.40 -17.60
C PRO A 5 9.23 53.74 -18.30
N ALA A 6 9.54 52.83 -19.22
CA ALA A 6 8.56 51.97 -19.88
C ALA A 6 7.96 50.99 -18.87
N VAL A 7 6.63 50.99 -18.75
CA VAL A 7 5.87 49.97 -18.01
C VAL A 7 5.75 48.74 -18.91
N LEU A 8 6.53 47.69 -18.61
CA LEU A 8 6.28 46.35 -19.13
C LEU A 8 5.02 45.80 -18.43
N ARG A 9 3.89 45.73 -19.14
CA ARG A 9 2.75 44.91 -18.72
C ARG A 9 3.03 43.46 -19.08
N ALA A 10 3.53 42.68 -18.11
CA ALA A 10 3.57 41.23 -18.23
C ALA A 10 2.14 40.70 -18.09
N HIS A 11 1.60 40.16 -19.19
CA HIS A 11 0.43 39.28 -19.13
C HIS A 11 0.85 37.98 -18.44
N CYS A 12 0.56 37.90 -17.14
CA CYS A 12 0.72 36.71 -16.35
C CYS A 12 -0.33 35.68 -16.78
N CYS A 13 -0.02 34.85 -17.78
CA CYS A 13 -0.75 33.59 -17.98
C CYS A 13 -0.25 32.59 -16.93
N ILE A 14 -0.71 32.71 -15.70
CA ILE A 14 -0.69 31.59 -14.77
C ILE A 14 -1.90 30.73 -15.14
N PHE A 15 -1.61 29.55 -15.68
CA PHE A 15 -2.54 28.43 -15.72
C PHE A 15 -2.98 28.15 -14.27
N LEU A 16 -4.11 28.71 -13.86
CA LEU A 16 -4.88 28.17 -12.74
C LEU A 16 -5.38 26.79 -13.21
N ARG A 17 -4.61 25.73 -12.94
CA ARG A 17 -5.15 24.38 -12.96
C ARG A 17 -6.12 24.29 -11.79
N ARG A 18 -7.39 24.54 -12.08
CA ARG A 18 -8.50 24.13 -11.22
C ARG A 18 -8.36 22.63 -10.93
N VAL A 19 -8.60 22.22 -9.70
CA VAL A 19 -8.99 20.84 -9.38
C VAL A 19 -10.08 20.43 -10.36
N TYR A 20 -9.81 19.46 -11.22
CA TYR A 20 -10.83 18.83 -12.05
C TYR A 20 -11.18 17.49 -11.40
N LEU A 21 -12.16 17.48 -10.50
CA LEU A 21 -13.04 16.31 -10.42
C LEU A 21 -14.04 16.44 -11.56
N ARG A 22 -13.93 15.58 -12.58
CA ARG A 22 -14.79 15.66 -13.77
C ARG A 22 -16.06 14.82 -13.55
N LEU A 23 -17.14 15.48 -13.13
CA LEU A 23 -18.53 15.03 -13.36
C LEU A 23 -19.03 15.71 -14.64
N VAL A 24 -19.37 14.92 -15.67
CA VAL A 24 -19.90 15.46 -16.93
C VAL A 24 -21.42 15.59 -16.83
N VAL A 25 -21.94 16.79 -16.57
CA VAL A 25 -23.15 17.32 -17.25
C VAL A 25 -23.13 18.87 -17.22
N GLY A 26 -23.26 19.50 -18.40
CA GLY A 26 -23.94 20.80 -18.59
C GLY A 26 -23.22 22.09 -18.17
N SER A 27 -22.95 22.94 -19.15
CA SER A 27 -22.36 24.30 -19.10
C SER A 27 -22.96 25.27 -18.06
N PHE A 28 -22.12 26.02 -17.33
CA PHE A 28 -22.03 27.50 -17.33
C PHE A 28 -21.05 28.02 -16.25
N PHE A 29 -20.33 29.11 -16.57
CA PHE A 29 -19.34 29.81 -15.73
C PHE A 29 -19.98 30.84 -14.80
N LEU A 30 -19.38 31.10 -13.62
CA LEU A 30 -19.34 32.42 -12.97
C LEU A 30 -18.06 32.58 -12.12
N LEU A 31 -17.44 33.76 -12.19
CA LEU A 31 -16.23 34.20 -11.48
C LEU A 31 -16.61 35.09 -10.29
N ALA A 32 -15.98 34.91 -9.14
CA ALA A 32 -15.83 35.95 -8.11
C ALA A 32 -14.54 35.69 -7.32
N GLY A 33 -13.73 36.74 -7.13
CA GLY A 33 -12.43 36.66 -6.47
C GLY A 33 -12.49 36.94 -4.98
N CYS A 34 -11.39 36.62 -4.28
CA CYS A 34 -11.00 37.30 -3.06
C CYS A 34 -9.48 37.25 -2.92
N SER A 35 -8.92 38.41 -2.58
CA SER A 35 -7.50 38.67 -2.33
C SER A 35 -7.09 38.26 -0.91
N ASN A 36 -5.80 38.00 -0.74
CA ASN A 36 -5.03 37.81 0.51
C ASN A 36 -5.01 36.38 1.09
N VAL A 37 -4.16 35.52 0.51
CA VAL A 37 -3.57 34.38 1.23
C VAL A 37 -2.06 34.41 0.99
N ARG A 38 -1.28 34.53 2.06
CA ARG A 38 0.17 34.40 2.05
C ARG A 38 0.47 32.95 2.41
N LEU A 39 1.01 32.18 1.46
CA LEU A 39 1.41 30.80 1.69
C LEU A 39 2.82 30.81 2.29
N GLU A 40 2.95 30.38 3.54
CA GLU A 40 4.24 29.97 4.09
C GLU A 40 4.45 28.49 3.79
N GLN A 41 5.61 28.18 3.22
CA GLN A 41 6.04 26.83 2.87
C GLN A 41 6.20 26.01 4.16
N ALA A 42 5.33 25.03 4.37
CA ALA A 42 5.55 24.02 5.39
C ALA A 42 6.34 22.85 4.79
N SER A 43 7.52 22.63 5.35
CA SER A 43 8.42 21.47 5.19
C SER A 43 9.49 21.53 4.08
N PRO A 44 10.72 21.05 4.38
CA PRO A 44 11.82 20.98 3.41
C PRO A 44 11.54 19.98 2.27
N PRO A 45 12.27 20.05 1.14
CA PRO A 45 11.93 19.36 -0.11
C PRO A 45 12.12 17.83 -0.14
N SER A 46 12.12 17.13 0.99
CA SER A 46 12.72 15.78 1.07
C SER A 46 11.86 14.68 1.71
N LEU A 47 10.58 14.92 2.03
CA LEU A 47 9.67 13.89 2.51
C LEU A 47 8.47 13.75 1.57
N PRO A 48 8.01 12.51 1.28
CA PRO A 48 6.79 12.31 0.49
C PRO A 48 5.63 13.01 1.21
N ARG A 49 4.69 13.57 0.43
CA ARG A 49 3.43 14.05 1.00
C ARG A 49 2.74 12.88 1.68
N THR A 50 2.05 13.12 2.79
CA THR A 50 1.30 12.07 3.48
C THR A 50 -0.20 12.33 3.49
N VAL A 51 -0.97 11.27 3.71
CA VAL A 51 -2.41 11.31 3.96
C VAL A 51 -2.76 10.48 5.19
N SER A 52 -3.95 10.73 5.71
CA SER A 52 -4.55 9.92 6.77
C SER A 52 -5.77 9.18 6.24
N LEU A 53 -5.90 7.91 6.62
CA LEU A 53 -7.05 7.07 6.32
C LEU A 53 -7.77 6.74 7.63
N LYS A 54 -9.09 6.98 7.67
CA LYS A 54 -9.95 6.54 8.78
C LYS A 54 -10.99 5.54 8.28
N VAL A 55 -11.04 4.38 8.92
CA VAL A 55 -12.08 3.36 8.73
C VAL A 55 -12.91 3.33 10.01
N ASN A 56 -14.15 3.79 9.94
CA ASN A 56 -15.02 3.88 11.11
C ASN A 56 -16.02 2.72 11.11
N GLY A 57 -16.24 2.11 12.27
CA GLY A 57 -17.25 1.08 12.48
C GLY A 57 -16.92 -0.26 11.83
N TYR A 58 -15.64 -0.59 11.65
CA TYR A 58 -15.28 -1.93 11.21
C TYR A 58 -15.69 -2.94 12.27
N CYS A 59 -16.45 -3.98 11.93
CA CYS A 59 -16.84 -5.01 12.88
C CYS A 59 -16.50 -6.39 12.31
N ALA A 60 -15.82 -7.21 13.12
CA ALA A 60 -15.71 -8.63 12.84
C ALA A 60 -17.10 -9.27 12.90
N SER A 61 -17.33 -10.24 12.01
CA SER A 61 -18.58 -11.01 11.98
C SER A 61 -18.80 -11.73 13.32
N GLU A 62 -20.05 -12.03 13.68
CA GLU A 62 -20.41 -12.65 14.98
C GLU A 62 -19.69 -13.98 15.29
N THR A 63 -19.11 -14.63 14.28
CA THR A 63 -18.36 -15.89 14.44
C THR A 63 -16.84 -15.71 14.47
N PHE A 64 -16.37 -14.46 14.41
CA PHE A 64 -14.97 -14.09 14.32
C PHE A 64 -14.59 -13.10 15.42
N GLN A 65 -13.33 -13.16 15.83
CA GLN A 65 -12.68 -12.16 16.66
C GLN A 65 -11.75 -11.34 15.80
N LEU A 66 -11.81 -10.01 15.97
CA LEU A 66 -10.85 -9.10 15.36
C LEU A 66 -9.47 -9.32 16.00
N GLY A 67 -8.49 -9.64 15.17
CA GLY A 67 -7.08 -9.75 15.54
C GLY A 67 -6.30 -8.48 15.18
N GLU A 68 -5.09 -8.67 14.66
CA GLU A 68 -4.23 -7.56 14.23
C GLU A 68 -4.75 -6.90 12.95
N ILE A 69 -4.29 -5.67 12.71
CA ILE A 69 -4.58 -4.90 11.50
C ILE A 69 -3.25 -4.58 10.83
N PHE A 70 -3.16 -4.88 9.54
CA PHE A 70 -1.92 -4.71 8.78
C PHE A 70 -2.08 -3.61 7.72
N PRO A 71 -1.36 -2.48 7.86
CA PRO A 71 -1.26 -1.49 6.81
C PRO A 71 -0.34 -1.98 5.70
N VAL A 72 -0.84 -1.94 4.47
CA VAL A 72 -0.16 -2.43 3.29
C VAL A 72 -0.08 -1.34 2.24
N ASN A 73 1.14 -0.99 1.81
CA ASN A 73 1.37 -0.14 0.66
C ASN A 73 1.72 -1.01 -0.55
N HIS A 74 0.88 -0.99 -1.58
CA HIS A 74 1.12 -1.71 -2.84
C HIS A 74 1.93 -0.90 -3.85
N SER A 75 2.14 0.40 -3.61
CA SER A 75 2.85 1.30 -4.54
C SER A 75 4.28 1.62 -4.10
N GLY A 76 4.71 1.03 -3.00
CA GLY A 76 6.09 1.10 -2.57
C GLY A 76 6.38 0.24 -1.37
N VAL A 77 7.67 -0.08 -1.22
CA VAL A 77 8.22 -0.93 -0.18
C VAL A 77 9.09 -0.06 0.73
N LEU A 78 8.80 -0.05 2.03
CA LEU A 78 9.64 0.65 2.99
C LEU A 78 10.90 -0.18 3.28
N THR A 79 12.06 0.44 3.08
CA THR A 79 13.37 -0.15 3.41
C THR A 79 14.11 0.71 4.43
N LYS A 80 15.25 0.23 4.92
CA LYS A 80 16.18 1.04 5.73
C LYS A 80 16.68 2.33 5.06
N THR A 81 16.56 2.43 3.74
CA THR A 81 16.97 3.61 2.97
C THR A 81 15.81 4.55 2.66
N GLY A 82 14.61 4.24 3.17
CA GLY A 82 13.36 4.92 2.87
C GLY A 82 12.48 4.14 1.90
N TRP A 83 11.43 4.80 1.43
CA TRP A 83 10.46 4.24 0.50
C TRP A 83 11.07 4.02 -0.89
N LEU A 84 10.98 2.80 -1.37
CA LEU A 84 11.23 2.44 -2.75
C LEU A 84 9.90 2.34 -3.48
N ILE A 85 9.86 2.86 -4.70
CA ILE A 85 8.66 2.79 -5.55
C ILE A 85 8.53 1.37 -6.10
N ASP A 86 7.29 0.90 -6.16
CA ASP A 86 6.86 -0.32 -6.82
C ASP A 86 5.73 0.07 -7.79
N THR A 87 6.02 0.04 -9.09
CA THR A 87 5.18 0.65 -10.12
C THR A 87 4.07 -0.27 -10.61
N ASP A 88 4.34 -1.55 -10.73
CA ASP A 88 3.43 -2.61 -11.19
C ASP A 88 2.81 -3.42 -10.05
N ARG A 89 3.26 -3.21 -8.81
CA ARG A 89 2.60 -3.65 -7.57
C ARG A 89 2.70 -5.15 -7.32
N ASP A 90 3.82 -5.74 -7.74
CA ASP A 90 4.13 -7.14 -7.47
C ASP A 90 4.92 -7.32 -6.15
N PHE A 91 5.18 -6.22 -5.42
CA PHE A 91 5.99 -6.13 -4.21
C PHE A 91 7.51 -6.20 -4.42
N LEU A 92 7.97 -6.18 -5.66
CA LEU A 92 9.36 -6.01 -6.02
C LEU A 92 9.58 -4.53 -6.38
N PRO A 93 10.36 -3.75 -5.61
CA PRO A 93 10.52 -2.34 -5.90
C PRO A 93 11.32 -2.11 -7.19
N ASP A 94 10.93 -1.09 -7.97
CA ASP A 94 11.56 -0.70 -9.25
C ASP A 94 13.10 -0.61 -9.20
N LYS A 95 13.64 -0.30 -8.02
CA LYS A 95 15.09 -0.16 -7.81
C LYS A 95 15.80 -1.51 -7.98
N ILE A 96 15.19 -2.60 -7.52
CA ILE A 96 15.70 -3.96 -7.65
C ILE A 96 15.56 -4.41 -9.11
N GLU A 97 14.41 -4.17 -9.72
CA GLU A 97 14.11 -4.59 -11.09
C GLU A 97 14.80 -3.77 -12.17
N ARG A 98 15.34 -2.59 -11.82
CA ARG A 98 16.20 -1.79 -12.71
C ARG A 98 17.68 -1.97 -12.43
N ASP A 99 18.06 -2.73 -11.40
CA ASP A 99 19.46 -3.09 -11.21
C ASP A 99 19.85 -4.03 -12.35
N MET A 100 20.75 -3.57 -13.23
CA MET A 100 21.17 -4.31 -14.42
C MET A 100 21.68 -5.72 -14.09
N GLN A 101 22.29 -5.94 -12.92
CA GLN A 101 22.77 -7.27 -12.56
C GLN A 101 21.65 -8.22 -12.16
N ILE A 102 20.53 -7.69 -11.64
CA ILE A 102 19.37 -8.46 -11.21
C ILE A 102 18.40 -8.62 -12.40
N ALA A 103 18.05 -7.50 -13.05
CA ALA A 103 17.14 -7.48 -14.19
C ALA A 103 17.61 -8.39 -15.34
N ASP A 104 18.90 -8.34 -15.70
CA ASP A 104 19.44 -9.20 -16.77
C ASP A 104 19.58 -10.67 -16.33
N LEU A 105 19.70 -10.93 -15.03
CA LEU A 105 19.84 -12.29 -14.48
C LEU A 105 18.49 -12.99 -14.32
N PHE A 106 17.44 -12.24 -13.98
CA PHE A 106 16.11 -12.77 -13.68
C PHE A 106 15.11 -12.55 -14.82
N GLY A 107 15.34 -11.59 -15.72
CA GLY A 107 14.44 -11.27 -16.82
C GLY A 107 13.16 -10.52 -16.42
N ILE A 108 13.19 -9.84 -15.27
CA ILE A 108 12.05 -9.13 -14.64
C ILE A 108 11.93 -7.67 -15.10
N SER A 109 10.76 -7.07 -14.95
CA SER A 109 10.49 -5.70 -15.42
C SER A 109 9.53 -4.95 -14.50
N TYR A 110 10.01 -3.79 -13.99
CA TYR A 110 9.28 -2.81 -13.14
C TYR A 110 7.98 -2.19 -13.68
N LEU A 111 7.48 -2.68 -14.80
CA LEU A 111 6.25 -2.24 -15.45
C LEU A 111 5.27 -3.39 -15.69
N ASN A 112 5.64 -4.61 -15.32
CA ASN A 112 4.85 -5.80 -15.54
C ASN A 112 5.04 -6.79 -14.39
N GLU A 113 3.99 -6.94 -13.59
CA GLU A 113 3.97 -7.84 -12.43
C GLU A 113 4.25 -9.31 -12.76
N ASP A 114 4.05 -9.74 -14.02
CA ASP A 114 4.31 -11.08 -14.54
C ASP A 114 5.00 -10.94 -15.91
N THR A 115 6.31 -10.76 -15.89
CA THR A 115 7.11 -10.49 -17.10
C THR A 115 7.16 -11.67 -18.06
N SER A 116 7.07 -12.91 -17.55
CA SER A 116 7.11 -14.11 -18.39
C SER A 116 5.76 -14.47 -18.99
N GLY A 117 4.67 -14.04 -18.37
CA GLY A 117 3.31 -14.41 -18.73
C GLY A 117 2.97 -15.85 -18.37
N ASP A 118 3.67 -16.47 -17.41
CA ASP A 118 3.42 -17.83 -16.93
C ASP A 118 2.41 -17.89 -15.77
N GLY A 119 1.95 -16.72 -15.32
CA GLY A 119 0.95 -16.52 -14.28
C GLY A 119 1.50 -16.40 -12.87
N TYR A 120 2.83 -16.46 -12.69
CA TYR A 120 3.49 -16.13 -11.42
C TYR A 120 4.00 -14.70 -11.44
N ARG A 121 3.91 -14.00 -10.30
CA ARG A 121 4.49 -12.66 -10.22
C ARG A 121 6.02 -12.71 -10.23
N ASP A 122 6.65 -11.65 -10.73
CA ASP A 122 8.11 -11.48 -10.81
C ASP A 122 8.77 -11.64 -9.43
N ILE A 123 8.12 -11.15 -8.36
CA ILE A 123 8.58 -11.38 -6.98
C ILE A 123 8.76 -12.87 -6.62
N VAL A 124 7.93 -13.77 -7.15
CA VAL A 124 8.04 -15.22 -6.90
C VAL A 124 9.33 -15.76 -7.50
N ALA A 125 9.65 -15.34 -8.72
CA ALA A 125 10.91 -15.70 -9.39
C ALA A 125 12.11 -15.23 -8.58
N TYR A 126 12.05 -13.96 -8.18
CA TYR A 126 13.10 -13.30 -7.42
C TYR A 126 13.36 -14.00 -6.08
N ARG A 127 12.31 -14.27 -5.29
CA ARG A 127 12.44 -14.92 -3.96
C ARG A 127 12.88 -16.38 -4.04
N LEU A 128 12.51 -17.10 -5.10
CA LEU A 128 12.98 -18.46 -5.35
C LEU A 128 14.39 -18.52 -5.94
N GLY A 129 14.98 -17.38 -6.29
CA GLY A 129 16.29 -17.32 -6.95
C GLY A 129 16.27 -18.00 -8.33
N LYS A 130 15.15 -17.90 -9.05
CA LYS A 130 14.95 -18.51 -10.37
C LYS A 130 14.83 -17.44 -11.44
N ASP A 131 15.56 -17.59 -12.54
CA ASP A 131 15.28 -16.85 -13.77
C ASP A 131 13.83 -17.09 -14.20
N ILE A 132 13.15 -16.04 -14.67
CA ILE A 132 11.71 -16.08 -14.96
C ILE A 132 11.37 -17.03 -16.12
N ASN A 133 12.30 -17.28 -17.05
CA ASN A 133 12.10 -18.29 -18.11
C ASN A 133 12.32 -19.71 -17.60
N SER A 134 13.01 -19.86 -16.46
CA SER A 134 13.27 -21.14 -15.78
C SER A 134 12.16 -21.53 -14.80
N GLN A 135 11.24 -20.61 -14.48
CA GLN A 135 9.99 -20.92 -13.77
C GLN A 135 9.03 -21.79 -14.59
N SER A 136 9.23 -21.90 -15.90
CA SER A 136 8.51 -22.81 -16.80
C SER A 136 8.56 -24.32 -16.43
N SER A 137 9.31 -24.70 -15.40
CA SER A 137 9.25 -26.03 -14.77
C SER A 137 8.10 -26.19 -13.77
N PHE A 138 7.51 -25.10 -13.31
CA PHE A 138 6.21 -25.06 -12.65
C PHE A 138 5.11 -25.16 -13.70
N ARG A 139 3.97 -25.73 -13.31
CA ARG A 139 2.78 -25.74 -14.17
C ARG A 139 2.34 -24.29 -14.35
N VAL A 140 2.09 -23.88 -15.60
CA VAL A 140 1.49 -22.56 -15.90
C VAL A 140 0.26 -22.34 -15.02
N CYS A 141 0.20 -21.18 -14.39
CA CYS A 141 -0.93 -20.79 -13.56
C CYS A 141 -2.06 -20.30 -14.46
N ASP A 142 -3.12 -21.11 -14.59
CA ASP A 142 -4.26 -20.79 -15.46
C ASP A 142 -5.21 -19.75 -14.80
N ASP A 143 -5.10 -19.54 -13.49
CA ASP A 143 -5.93 -18.69 -12.63
C ASP A 143 -5.10 -17.64 -11.88
N LYS A 144 -4.21 -16.95 -12.60
CA LYS A 144 -3.20 -15.98 -12.11
C LYS A 144 -3.65 -14.81 -11.21
N TYR A 145 -4.95 -14.70 -10.91
CA TYR A 145 -5.51 -13.68 -10.01
C TYR A 145 -6.51 -14.26 -9.01
N GLN A 146 -6.61 -15.58 -8.93
CA GLN A 146 -7.42 -16.24 -7.92
C GLN A 146 -6.66 -16.21 -6.59
N ASP A 147 -7.37 -15.76 -5.57
CA ASP A 147 -6.89 -15.57 -4.20
C ASP A 147 -8.07 -15.95 -3.30
N THR A 148 -8.12 -17.23 -2.94
CA THR A 148 -9.30 -17.88 -2.33
C THR A 148 -9.52 -17.41 -0.90
N ASP A 149 -8.45 -17.22 -0.13
CA ASP A 149 -8.49 -16.83 1.29
C ASP A 149 -8.17 -15.35 1.55
N LYS A 150 -7.75 -14.61 0.51
CA LYS A 150 -7.66 -13.15 0.44
C LYS A 150 -6.53 -12.54 1.25
N ASP A 151 -5.43 -13.27 1.39
CA ASP A 151 -4.28 -12.82 2.14
C ASP A 151 -3.27 -11.99 1.31
N GLY A 152 -3.41 -12.02 -0.02
CA GLY A 152 -2.57 -11.30 -0.98
C GLY A 152 -1.54 -12.16 -1.73
N LEU A 153 -1.55 -13.48 -1.53
CA LEU A 153 -0.85 -14.49 -2.31
C LEU A 153 -1.88 -15.19 -3.23
N PHE A 154 -1.53 -15.45 -4.49
CA PHE A 154 -2.48 -16.13 -5.39
C PHE A 154 -2.42 -17.65 -5.19
N ASP A 155 -3.55 -18.35 -5.37
CA ASP A 155 -3.68 -19.80 -5.13
C ASP A 155 -2.53 -20.61 -5.80
N CYS A 156 -2.11 -20.22 -7.00
CA CYS A 156 -0.99 -20.86 -7.69
C CYS A 156 0.37 -20.62 -7.03
N GLU A 157 0.60 -19.40 -6.55
CA GLU A 157 1.83 -18.99 -5.87
C GLU A 157 1.95 -19.77 -4.56
N GLU A 158 0.85 -19.91 -3.84
CA GLU A 158 0.72 -20.72 -2.64
C GLU A 158 1.07 -22.19 -2.87
N VAL A 159 0.55 -22.79 -3.96
CA VAL A 159 0.92 -24.17 -4.34
C VAL A 159 2.43 -24.33 -4.55
N VAL A 160 3.10 -23.31 -5.10
CA VAL A 160 4.56 -23.33 -5.31
C VAL A 160 5.33 -23.11 -4.01
N LEU A 161 4.80 -22.27 -3.12
CA LEU A 161 5.40 -21.95 -1.82
C LEU A 161 5.12 -23.04 -0.76
N GLY A 162 4.12 -23.88 -0.99
CA GLY A 162 3.72 -24.97 -0.10
C GLY A 162 2.71 -24.57 0.97
N THR A 163 2.09 -23.39 0.86
CA THR A 163 1.02 -22.92 1.74
C THR A 163 -0.35 -23.50 1.35
N ASP A 164 -1.34 -23.36 2.23
CA ASP A 164 -2.71 -23.82 1.98
C ASP A 164 -3.59 -22.67 1.50
N TYR A 165 -3.90 -22.64 0.20
CA TYR A 165 -4.70 -21.59 -0.46
C TYR A 165 -6.12 -21.34 0.07
N GLN A 166 -6.56 -22.13 1.06
CA GLN A 166 -7.83 -21.93 1.75
C GLN A 166 -7.67 -21.34 3.15
N LEU A 167 -6.43 -21.11 3.60
CA LEU A 167 -6.06 -20.65 4.93
C LEU A 167 -5.11 -19.47 4.80
N ALA A 168 -5.65 -18.28 5.08
CA ALA A 168 -4.93 -17.02 4.97
C ALA A 168 -3.67 -16.87 5.86
N ASP A 169 -3.33 -17.87 6.66
CA ASP A 169 -2.22 -17.94 7.61
C ASP A 169 -2.01 -19.45 7.89
N THR A 170 -1.10 -20.06 7.13
CA THR A 170 -0.93 -21.51 7.03
C THR A 170 -0.33 -22.09 8.31
N ASP A 171 0.60 -21.38 8.94
CA ASP A 171 1.28 -21.85 10.15
C ASP A 171 0.63 -21.37 11.47
N LEU A 172 -0.38 -20.51 11.36
CA LEU A 172 -1.27 -20.03 12.42
C LEU A 172 -0.59 -19.12 13.44
N ASP A 173 0.46 -18.40 13.05
CA ASP A 173 1.20 -17.53 13.94
C ASP A 173 0.59 -16.11 14.10
N GLY A 174 -0.32 -15.74 13.19
CA GLY A 174 -1.02 -14.46 13.18
C GLY A 174 -0.57 -13.46 12.13
N ILE A 175 0.41 -13.81 11.29
CA ILE A 175 0.76 -13.05 10.10
C ILE A 175 0.16 -13.79 8.89
N PRO A 176 -0.52 -13.10 7.95
CA PRO A 176 -0.99 -13.77 6.74
C PRO A 176 0.14 -14.20 5.80
N ASP A 177 0.01 -15.32 5.09
CA ASP A 177 1.09 -15.90 4.27
C ASP A 177 1.59 -14.91 3.22
N GLY A 178 0.68 -14.20 2.55
CA GLY A 178 1.00 -13.14 1.59
C GLY A 178 1.79 -11.97 2.18
N LEU A 179 1.61 -11.66 3.48
CA LEU A 179 2.37 -10.63 4.17
C LEU A 179 3.74 -11.14 4.61
N GLU A 180 3.82 -12.37 5.12
CA GLU A 180 5.07 -13.04 5.44
C GLU A 180 5.99 -13.13 4.22
N PHE A 181 5.44 -13.68 3.13
CA PHE A 181 6.13 -13.81 1.86
C PHE A 181 6.66 -12.47 1.37
N ARG A 182 5.84 -11.41 1.43
CA ARG A 182 6.23 -10.05 1.05
C ARG A 182 7.36 -9.48 1.89
N HIS A 183 7.42 -9.80 3.17
CA HIS A 183 8.43 -9.28 4.08
C HIS A 183 9.63 -10.22 4.28
N GLY A 184 9.66 -11.35 3.57
CA GLY A 184 10.76 -12.32 3.64
C GLY A 184 10.77 -13.18 4.89
N LEU A 185 9.61 -13.29 5.54
CA LEU A 185 9.30 -14.34 6.50
C LEU A 185 8.93 -15.63 5.76
N ASN A 186 8.81 -16.71 6.51
CA ASN A 186 8.52 -18.03 5.99
C ASN A 186 7.12 -18.47 6.47
N PRO A 187 6.10 -18.54 5.59
CA PRO A 187 4.71 -18.86 5.93
C PRO A 187 4.46 -20.31 6.39
N LEU A 188 5.53 -21.03 6.67
CA LEU A 188 5.54 -22.41 7.16
C LEU A 188 6.37 -22.53 8.45
N ASP A 189 6.82 -21.43 9.03
CA ASP A 189 7.60 -21.37 10.27
C ASP A 189 6.97 -20.40 11.29
N PRO A 190 6.11 -20.93 12.19
CA PRO A 190 5.33 -20.08 13.11
C PRO A 190 6.18 -19.43 14.19
N SER A 191 7.48 -19.72 14.24
CA SER A 191 8.42 -19.12 15.18
C SER A 191 8.93 -17.76 14.73
N ASP A 192 8.74 -17.41 13.46
CA ASP A 192 9.27 -16.17 12.94
C ASP A 192 8.39 -14.96 13.29
N ALA A 193 7.06 -15.08 13.46
CA ALA A 193 6.22 -13.97 13.95
C ALA A 193 6.68 -13.37 15.27
N ILE A 194 7.16 -14.21 16.19
CA ILE A 194 7.64 -13.79 17.51
C ILE A 194 9.12 -13.41 17.52
N SER A 195 9.83 -13.68 16.42
CA SER A 195 11.23 -13.33 16.26
C SER A 195 11.38 -11.83 16.03
N ASP A 196 12.54 -11.28 16.42
CA ASP A 196 12.91 -9.88 16.22
C ASP A 196 14.03 -9.82 15.17
N SER A 197 13.63 -9.87 13.90
CA SER A 197 14.56 -10.03 12.78
C SER A 197 15.54 -8.86 12.67
N ASN A 198 15.09 -7.63 12.95
CA ASN A 198 15.92 -6.43 12.86
C ASN A 198 16.65 -6.05 14.17
N ARG A 199 16.35 -6.76 15.27
CA ARG A 199 16.91 -6.59 16.62
C ARG A 199 16.62 -5.23 17.24
N ASP A 200 15.45 -4.66 16.97
CA ASP A 200 15.02 -3.38 17.51
C ASP A 200 14.16 -3.49 18.79
N GLY A 201 13.93 -4.72 19.27
CA GLY A 201 13.16 -5.04 20.47
C GLY A 201 11.67 -5.29 20.21
N MET A 202 11.24 -5.37 18.96
CA MET A 202 9.86 -5.67 18.55
C MET A 202 9.80 -6.98 17.75
N SER A 203 8.77 -7.81 18.00
CA SER A 203 8.57 -9.00 17.17
C SER A 203 8.10 -8.63 15.76
N ASN A 204 8.32 -9.51 14.79
CA ASN A 204 7.88 -9.33 13.40
C ASN A 204 6.39 -9.05 13.30
N LEU A 205 5.55 -9.83 13.97
CA LEU A 205 4.09 -9.64 14.00
C LEU A 205 3.71 -8.23 14.46
N ARG A 206 4.30 -7.77 15.57
CA ARG A 206 4.00 -6.45 16.13
C ARG A 206 4.54 -5.32 15.26
N ALA A 207 5.67 -5.53 14.62
CA ALA A 207 6.24 -4.56 13.70
C ALA A 207 5.34 -4.39 12.46
N LEU A 208 4.91 -5.50 11.84
CA LEU A 208 4.04 -5.47 10.67
C LEU A 208 2.67 -4.88 10.98
N SER A 209 2.05 -5.17 12.12
CA SER A 209 0.76 -4.56 12.49
C SER A 209 0.83 -3.05 12.77
N LEU A 210 2.04 -2.53 12.96
CA LEU A 210 2.33 -1.11 13.06
C LEU A 210 2.90 -0.51 11.76
N GLY A 211 2.98 -1.29 10.68
CA GLY A 211 3.61 -0.87 9.43
C GLY A 211 5.08 -0.50 9.62
N ARG A 212 5.85 -1.30 10.34
CA ARG A 212 7.29 -1.09 10.56
C ARG A 212 8.13 -2.05 9.72
N VAL A 213 9.36 -1.66 9.44
CA VAL A 213 10.34 -2.49 8.72
C VAL A 213 10.82 -3.62 9.63
N ILE A 214 10.87 -4.84 9.10
CA ILE A 214 11.41 -6.02 9.81
C ILE A 214 12.78 -6.50 9.29
N GLU A 215 13.30 -5.92 8.21
CA GLU A 215 14.60 -6.31 7.65
C GLU A 215 15.82 -5.83 8.49
N GLU A 216 16.91 -6.62 8.51
CA GLU A 216 18.07 -6.41 9.37
C GLU A 216 18.75 -5.02 9.23
N THR A 217 18.98 -4.38 10.39
CA THR A 217 19.68 -3.10 10.62
C THR A 217 19.13 -1.89 9.86
N VAL A 218 18.02 -1.38 10.38
CA VAL A 218 17.61 0.02 10.18
C VAL A 218 18.41 0.93 11.13
N PRO A 219 19.00 2.05 10.66
CA PRO A 219 19.54 3.07 11.56
C PRO A 219 18.45 3.55 12.52
N SER A 220 18.79 3.89 13.78
CA SER A 220 17.79 4.22 14.81
C SER A 220 16.84 5.39 14.49
N TRP A 221 17.19 6.21 13.49
CA TRP A 221 16.34 7.30 12.97
C TRP A 221 15.36 6.85 11.86
N VAL A 222 15.49 5.63 11.37
CA VAL A 222 14.53 4.91 10.50
C VAL A 222 13.57 4.05 11.34
N ASN A 223 13.72 4.04 12.67
CA ASN A 223 12.82 3.30 13.58
C ASN A 223 11.42 3.92 13.69
N GLU A 224 11.17 5.06 13.06
CA GLU A 224 9.85 5.67 12.95
C GLU A 224 8.99 4.82 12.01
N ALA A 225 7.77 4.49 12.45
CA ALA A 225 6.87 3.63 11.69
C ALA A 225 6.56 4.22 10.30
N ALA A 226 6.36 3.36 9.30
CA ALA A 226 6.04 3.77 7.93
C ALA A 226 4.76 4.60 7.87
N VAL A 227 3.86 4.30 8.81
CA VAL A 227 2.56 4.91 9.07
C VAL A 227 2.30 4.86 10.58
N LYS A 228 1.36 5.62 11.10
CA LYS A 228 0.92 5.51 12.50
C LYS A 228 -0.47 4.89 12.54
N VAL A 229 -0.54 3.68 13.08
CA VAL A 229 -1.81 2.96 13.28
C VAL A 229 -2.35 3.26 14.67
N SER A 230 -3.59 3.76 14.74
CA SER A 230 -4.35 3.95 15.98
C SER A 230 -5.67 3.18 15.89
N LEU A 231 -6.01 2.48 16.97
CA LEU A 231 -7.18 1.62 17.06
C LEU A 231 -8.03 2.01 18.27
N ASP A 232 -9.32 2.25 18.05
CA ASP A 232 -10.31 2.37 19.12
C ASP A 232 -11.29 1.20 19.02
N THR A 233 -11.21 0.26 19.95
CA THR A 233 -11.95 -1.01 19.89
C THR A 233 -13.16 -0.99 20.83
N TYR A 234 -14.29 -1.50 20.35
CA TYR A 234 -15.52 -1.60 21.12
C TYR A 234 -16.31 -2.85 20.71
N GLY A 235 -16.37 -3.84 21.60
CA GLY A 235 -17.00 -5.14 21.30
C GLY A 235 -16.19 -5.92 20.26
N SER A 236 -16.82 -6.35 19.18
CA SER A 236 -16.15 -6.95 18.00
C SER A 236 -15.77 -5.93 16.94
N CYS A 237 -15.86 -4.64 17.24
CA CYS A 237 -15.65 -3.55 16.31
C CYS A 237 -14.42 -2.70 16.64
N ALA A 238 -13.94 -1.96 15.64
CA ALA A 238 -12.85 -1.01 15.75
C ALA A 238 -13.05 0.19 14.80
N ASP A 239 -12.69 1.37 15.30
CA ASP A 239 -12.33 2.50 14.45
C ASP A 239 -10.82 2.49 14.25
N VAL A 240 -10.38 2.53 12.98
CA VAL A 240 -8.98 2.45 12.58
C VAL A 240 -8.56 3.78 11.98
N THR A 241 -7.50 4.37 12.50
CA THR A 241 -6.83 5.52 11.89
C THR A 241 -5.42 5.13 11.48
N ILE A 242 -5.06 5.42 10.24
CA ILE A 242 -3.71 5.22 9.71
C ILE A 242 -3.22 6.57 9.20
N ASP A 243 -2.35 7.21 9.98
CA ASP A 243 -1.73 8.48 9.62
C ASP A 243 -0.40 8.26 8.90
N ASP A 244 0.10 9.33 8.29
CA ASP A 244 1.41 9.39 7.66
C ASP A 244 1.59 8.44 6.45
N ILE A 245 0.51 8.01 5.80
CA ILE A 245 0.56 7.19 4.57
C ILE A 245 1.25 7.99 3.46
N PRO A 246 2.39 7.54 2.91
CA PRO A 246 3.11 8.29 1.88
C PRO A 246 2.38 8.25 0.53
N VAL A 247 2.37 9.40 -0.15
CA VAL A 247 1.94 9.56 -1.53
C VAL A 247 3.18 9.58 -2.41
N LEU A 248 3.54 8.42 -2.95
CA LEU A 248 4.70 8.22 -3.81
C LEU A 248 4.41 8.73 -5.23
N PRO A 249 5.44 9.14 -5.99
CA PRO A 249 5.27 9.73 -7.32
C PRO A 249 5.01 8.70 -8.43
N VAL A 250 4.27 7.62 -8.15
CA VAL A 250 3.84 6.58 -9.10
C VAL A 250 2.84 7.10 -10.14
N LYS A 251 2.87 6.59 -11.37
CA LYS A 251 2.00 7.07 -12.46
C LYS A 251 0.53 6.67 -12.28
N ASN A 252 0.28 5.51 -11.68
CA ASN A 252 -1.04 4.88 -11.62
C ASN A 252 -1.78 5.13 -10.28
N GLY A 253 -1.38 6.17 -9.54
CA GLY A 253 -1.87 6.45 -8.19
C GLY A 253 -1.27 5.51 -7.13
N ASN A 254 -1.40 5.88 -5.86
CA ASN A 254 -0.92 5.08 -4.73
C ASN A 254 -2.03 4.17 -4.24
N LEU A 255 -1.83 2.85 -4.33
CA LEU A 255 -2.75 1.86 -3.80
C LEU A 255 -2.31 1.49 -2.39
N PHE A 256 -3.20 1.72 -1.44
CA PHE A 256 -3.03 1.35 -0.04
C PHE A 256 -4.12 0.38 0.36
N GLU A 257 -3.80 -0.56 1.23
CA GLU A 257 -4.71 -1.57 1.75
C GLU A 257 -4.60 -1.63 3.27
N VAL A 258 -5.73 -1.83 3.93
CA VAL A 258 -5.81 -2.16 5.34
C VAL A 258 -6.35 -3.57 5.44
N GLN A 259 -5.52 -4.50 5.87
CA GLN A 259 -5.93 -5.88 6.14
C GLN A 259 -6.38 -6.00 7.59
N PHE A 260 -7.53 -6.63 7.79
CA PHE A 260 -8.12 -6.96 9.06
C PHE A 260 -8.00 -8.47 9.20
N TYR A 261 -7.09 -8.90 10.07
CA TYR A 261 -6.94 -10.30 10.37
C TYR A 261 -8.00 -10.71 11.38
N GLU A 262 -8.74 -11.76 11.07
CA GLU A 262 -9.83 -12.24 11.89
C GLU A 262 -9.67 -13.73 12.17
N ARG A 263 -9.92 -14.14 13.40
CA ARG A 263 -9.91 -15.56 13.77
C ARG A 263 -11.31 -16.03 14.09
N ARG A 264 -11.74 -17.11 13.45
CA ARG A 264 -12.94 -17.83 13.89
C ARG A 264 -12.74 -18.36 15.29
N TYR A 265 -13.84 -18.57 16.01
CA TYR A 265 -13.79 -19.25 17.32
C TYR A 265 -13.24 -20.69 17.28
N ASP A 266 -13.23 -21.33 16.10
CA ASP A 266 -12.60 -22.65 15.88
C ASP A 266 -11.13 -22.56 15.45
N GLY A 267 -10.57 -21.35 15.39
CA GLY A 267 -9.15 -21.08 15.12
C GLY A 267 -8.81 -20.81 13.67
N VAL A 268 -9.75 -20.94 12.73
CA VAL A 268 -9.49 -20.71 11.30
C VAL A 268 -9.29 -19.21 11.04
N PRO A 269 -8.15 -18.79 10.47
CA PRO A 269 -7.89 -17.41 10.11
C PRO A 269 -8.67 -17.00 8.85
N GLN A 270 -8.98 -15.72 8.74
CA GLN A 270 -9.37 -15.10 7.47
C GLN A 270 -8.84 -13.68 7.42
N VAL A 271 -8.67 -13.17 6.20
CA VAL A 271 -8.36 -11.77 5.96
C VAL A 271 -9.54 -11.07 5.30
N ARG A 272 -9.88 -9.90 5.82
CA ARG A 272 -10.73 -8.92 5.12
C ARG A 272 -9.91 -7.68 4.88
N TYR A 273 -10.23 -6.91 3.85
CA TYR A 273 -9.43 -5.73 3.54
C TYR A 273 -10.24 -4.55 3.02
N VAL A 274 -9.71 -3.35 3.26
CA VAL A 274 -10.16 -2.11 2.62
C VAL A 274 -9.03 -1.59 1.73
N LYS A 275 -9.28 -1.44 0.43
CA LYS A 275 -8.33 -0.89 -0.55
C LYS A 275 -8.71 0.56 -0.90
N VAL A 276 -7.71 1.43 -0.96
CA VAL A 276 -7.85 2.85 -1.30
C VAL A 276 -6.85 3.21 -2.38
N LEU A 277 -7.35 3.74 -3.50
CA LEU A 277 -6.52 4.31 -4.55
C LEU A 277 -6.46 5.83 -4.40
N ILE A 278 -5.26 6.33 -4.15
CA ILE A 278 -4.97 7.75 -4.00
C ILE A 278 -4.42 8.29 -5.33
N GLU A 279 -5.23 9.04 -6.06
CA GLU A 279 -4.83 9.64 -7.33
C GLU A 279 -3.89 10.83 -7.12
N LYS A 280 -3.03 11.08 -8.12
CA LYS A 280 -1.75 11.83 -8.03
C LYS A 280 -1.85 13.33 -7.72
N GLU A 281 -3.02 13.88 -7.42
CA GLU A 281 -3.23 15.31 -7.16
C GLU A 281 -3.84 15.55 -5.78
N ILE A 282 -3.03 15.45 -4.72
CA ILE A 282 -3.37 15.95 -3.39
C ILE A 282 -2.55 17.21 -3.13
N GLU A 283 -3.19 18.38 -3.23
CA GLU A 283 -2.54 19.69 -3.02
C GLU A 283 -2.36 20.05 -1.53
N PHE A 284 -3.03 19.36 -0.60
CA PHE A 284 -3.02 19.63 0.85
C PHE A 284 -3.17 18.33 1.67
N MET A 285 -2.83 18.32 2.96
CA MET A 285 -3.18 17.20 3.86
C MET A 285 -4.66 16.86 3.69
N SER A 286 -4.96 15.63 3.27
CA SER A 286 -6.32 15.18 3.01
C SER A 286 -6.63 13.98 3.87
N GLU A 287 -7.78 14.01 4.55
CA GLU A 287 -8.30 12.88 5.31
C GLU A 287 -9.29 12.10 4.45
N ILE A 288 -9.05 10.80 4.30
CA ILE A 288 -9.95 9.87 3.61
C ILE A 288 -10.78 9.15 4.66
N ILE A 289 -12.10 9.36 4.69
CA ILE A 289 -12.99 8.64 5.60
C ILE A 289 -13.81 7.62 4.82
N ILE A 290 -13.76 6.38 5.27
CA ILE A 290 -14.60 5.28 4.78
C ILE A 290 -15.61 4.96 5.87
N ALA A 291 -16.86 5.38 5.63
CA ALA A 291 -18.00 5.06 6.47
C ALA A 291 -18.73 3.85 5.87
N ASP A 292 -18.91 2.80 6.68
CA ASP A 292 -19.67 1.60 6.31
C ASP A 292 -19.07 0.84 5.09
N PRO A 293 -17.85 0.29 5.20
CA PRO A 293 -17.20 -0.39 4.09
C PRO A 293 -18.02 -1.62 3.69
N VAL A 294 -18.66 -1.58 2.52
CA VAL A 294 -19.25 -2.77 1.91
C VAL A 294 -18.10 -3.67 1.46
N MET A 295 -17.73 -4.59 2.34
CA MET A 295 -16.63 -5.53 2.18
C MET A 295 -17.05 -6.67 1.24
N ASN A 296 -17.09 -6.41 -0.07
CA ASN A 296 -17.04 -7.46 -1.09
C ASN A 296 -16.52 -6.92 -2.42
N SER A 297 -15.50 -7.61 -2.93
CA SER A 297 -14.87 -7.52 -4.24
C SER A 297 -15.76 -6.93 -5.35
N THR A 298 -15.51 -5.68 -5.70
CA THR A 298 -15.40 -5.12 -7.07
C THR A 298 -15.35 -3.60 -6.90
N TYR A 299 -14.42 -2.94 -7.61
CA TYR A 299 -14.31 -1.49 -7.67
C TYR A 299 -15.70 -0.84 -7.84
N ASN A 300 -16.16 -0.16 -6.80
CA ASN A 300 -17.27 0.79 -6.90
C ASN A 300 -16.91 2.00 -6.04
N SER A 301 -16.49 3.06 -6.72
CA SER A 301 -16.01 4.35 -6.18
C SER A 301 -17.12 5.21 -5.55
N SER A 302 -18.12 4.59 -4.92
CA SER A 302 -19.26 5.26 -4.32
C SER A 302 -19.25 5.01 -2.81
N GLY A 303 -18.61 5.90 -2.06
CA GLY A 303 -18.69 5.86 -0.60
C GLY A 303 -17.62 6.62 0.18
N ILE A 304 -16.57 7.15 -0.47
CA ILE A 304 -15.53 7.90 0.24
C ILE A 304 -16.06 9.32 0.55
N GLN A 305 -16.38 9.59 1.81
CA GLN A 305 -16.57 10.96 2.28
C GLN A 305 -15.21 11.50 2.72
N ILE A 306 -14.71 12.50 2.01
CA ILE A 306 -13.53 13.26 2.44
C ILE A 306 -14.04 14.32 3.42
N ALA A 307 -13.68 14.23 4.70
CA ALA A 307 -13.86 15.36 5.61
C ALA A 307 -12.64 16.27 5.49
N SER A 308 -12.87 17.51 5.07
CA SER A 308 -11.90 18.60 5.22
C SER A 308 -12.23 19.34 6.51
N GLU A 309 -11.30 19.43 7.46
CA GLU A 309 -11.34 20.48 8.47
C GLU A 309 -11.03 21.86 7.86
#